data_AF-A0A834LAK0-F1
#
_entry.id   AF-A0A834LAK0-F1
#
_cell.length_a   1.000
_cell.length_b   1.000
_cell.length_c   1.000
_cell.angle_alpha   90.00
_cell.angle_beta   90.00
_cell.angle_gamma   90.00
#
_symmetry.space_group_name_H-M   'P 1'
#
loop_
_entity.id
_entity.type
_entity.pdbx_description
1 polymer ?
#
loop_
_entity_poly.entity_id
_entity_poly.type
_entity_poly.pdbx_seq_one_letter_code
_entity_poly.pdbx_strand_id
1 'polypeptide(L)'
;MAADIWHFIKDILTIKAPTKSPLALRMVVLTFSMLCGLYICSICLKQVSIRTNGGLINIEVVQRPCEPPKIEAWERAYVHYPQPKTFSRAECRCNPVRYFAILSTQRSGSGWFETLLNSHSNVSSNGEIFSVKVRRSNISTIVQTLDNIYNLDWLTSASKNECTAAVGLKWMLNQAEILARYKPMINTTLIIPNLRQVEEMTAKALQYFNSTRHIILYYEDIIKNRTKLLDVQDFLRVPQMDLKSRQVKIHKGSLSQQVENWDDIQNTLKGTPYESFLHSDYKM
;
A
#
# COMPACT_ATOMS: atom_id res chain seq x y z
N MET A 1 -59.79 -45.97 -58.07
CA MET A 1 -58.61 -46.37 -57.27
C MET A 1 -57.52 -45.30 -57.13
N ALA A 2 -57.75 -44.04 -57.50
CA ALA A 2 -56.82 -42.92 -57.23
C ALA A 2 -57.40 -41.86 -56.26
N ALA A 3 -58.67 -41.98 -55.85
CA ALA A 3 -59.32 -41.06 -54.92
C ALA A 3 -59.08 -41.43 -53.44
N ASP A 4 -58.97 -42.72 -53.10
CA ASP A 4 -58.81 -43.16 -51.70
C ASP A 4 -57.39 -42.97 -51.15
N ILE A 5 -56.37 -42.95 -52.01
CA ILE A 5 -54.97 -42.72 -51.63
C ILE A 5 -54.74 -41.24 -51.26
N TRP A 6 -55.46 -40.31 -51.90
CA TRP A 6 -55.39 -38.88 -51.60
C TRP A 6 -56.00 -38.53 -50.24
N HIS A 7 -57.08 -39.21 -49.85
CA HIS A 7 -57.68 -39.04 -48.53
C HIS A 7 -56.78 -39.58 -47.40
N PHE A 8 -56.11 -40.71 -47.63
CA PHE A 8 -55.21 -41.31 -46.63
C PHE A 8 -53.94 -40.45 -46.38
N ILE A 9 -53.39 -39.81 -47.43
CA ILE A 9 -52.23 -38.92 -47.29
C ILE A 9 -52.60 -37.59 -46.62
N LYS A 10 -53.82 -37.07 -46.85
CA LYS A 10 -54.31 -35.83 -46.24
C LYS A 10 -54.53 -35.95 -44.72
N ASP A 11 -54.93 -37.13 -44.26
CA ASP A 11 -55.12 -37.40 -42.82
C ASP A 11 -53.80 -37.69 -42.08
N ILE A 12 -52.75 -38.19 -42.76
CA ILE A 12 -51.41 -38.36 -42.16
C ILE A 12 -50.67 -37.02 -42.02
N LEU A 13 -50.85 -36.08 -42.95
CA LEU A 13 -50.17 -34.78 -42.96
C LEU A 13 -50.84 -33.70 -42.08
N THR A 14 -52.01 -33.98 -41.48
CA THR A 14 -52.63 -33.12 -40.48
C THR A 14 -52.20 -33.51 -39.06
N ILE A 15 -50.88 -33.65 -38.85
CA ILE A 15 -50.31 -33.52 -37.50
C ILE A 15 -50.51 -32.06 -37.09
N LYS A 16 -51.60 -31.85 -36.37
CA LYS A 16 -51.88 -30.66 -35.58
C LYS A 16 -50.59 -30.27 -34.85
N ALA A 17 -50.03 -29.09 -35.18
CA ALA A 17 -48.93 -28.52 -34.42
C ALA A 17 -49.32 -28.57 -32.93
N PRO A 18 -48.49 -29.13 -32.04
CA PRO A 18 -48.84 -29.19 -30.63
C PRO A 18 -48.93 -27.75 -30.13
N THR A 19 -50.15 -27.27 -29.93
CA THR A 19 -50.47 -26.05 -29.18
C THR A 19 -50.15 -26.28 -27.71
N LYS A 20 -48.86 -26.47 -27.39
CA LYS A 20 -48.35 -26.29 -26.03
C LYS A 20 -47.74 -24.91 -26.00
N SER A 21 -48.32 -24.05 -25.16
CA SER A 21 -48.01 -22.63 -25.12
C SER A 21 -46.49 -22.41 -25.02
N PRO A 22 -45.92 -21.40 -25.68
CA PRO A 22 -44.50 -21.04 -25.53
C PRO A 22 -44.15 -20.76 -24.05
N LEU A 23 -45.17 -20.48 -23.23
CA LEU A 23 -45.08 -20.31 -21.80
C LEU A 23 -44.78 -21.64 -21.08
N ALA A 24 -45.44 -22.75 -21.42
CA ALA A 24 -45.18 -24.05 -20.80
C ALA A 24 -43.74 -24.54 -21.08
N LEU A 25 -43.25 -24.37 -22.31
CA LEU A 25 -41.86 -24.72 -22.64
C LEU A 25 -40.86 -23.84 -21.88
N ARG A 26 -41.12 -22.53 -21.80
CA ARG A 26 -40.29 -21.60 -21.00
C ARG A 26 -40.30 -21.96 -19.52
N MET A 27 -41.44 -22.36 -18.97
CA MET A 27 -41.54 -22.80 -17.57
C MET A 27 -40.75 -24.09 -17.34
N VAL A 28 -40.76 -25.04 -18.29
CA VAL A 28 -39.96 -26.27 -18.20
C VAL A 28 -38.45 -25.97 -18.28
N VAL A 29 -38.03 -25.06 -19.16
CA VAL A 29 -36.62 -24.64 -19.25
C VAL A 29 -36.20 -23.91 -17.97
N LEU A 30 -37.04 -23.05 -17.41
CA LEU A 30 -36.76 -22.34 -16.16
C LEU A 30 -36.66 -23.31 -14.98
N THR A 31 -37.56 -24.27 -14.84
CA THR A 31 -37.50 -25.28 -13.77
C THR A 31 -36.28 -26.17 -13.92
N PHE A 32 -35.93 -26.58 -15.15
CA PHE A 32 -34.71 -27.34 -15.40
C PHE A 32 -33.45 -26.52 -15.06
N SER A 33 -33.40 -25.24 -15.45
CA SER A 33 -32.27 -24.36 -15.11
C SER A 33 -32.13 -24.14 -13.61
N MET A 34 -33.24 -24.03 -12.88
CA MET A 34 -33.24 -23.89 -11.42
C MET A 34 -32.79 -25.19 -10.73
N LEU A 35 -33.24 -26.36 -11.20
CA LEU A 35 -32.79 -27.66 -10.71
C LEU A 35 -31.31 -27.89 -10.97
N CYS A 36 -30.82 -27.56 -12.17
CA CYS A 36 -29.39 -27.59 -12.48
C CYS A 36 -28.60 -26.62 -11.61
N GLY A 37 -29.09 -25.39 -11.40
CA GLY A 37 -28.47 -24.40 -10.52
C GLY A 37 -28.38 -24.88 -9.07
N LEU A 38 -29.46 -25.47 -8.54
CA LEU A 38 -29.47 -26.07 -7.20
C LEU A 38 -28.56 -27.30 -7.10
N TYR A 39 -28.49 -28.12 -8.15
CA TYR A 39 -27.60 -29.28 -8.20
C TYR A 39 -26.12 -28.87 -8.26
N ILE A 40 -25.77 -27.91 -9.11
CA ILE A 40 -24.43 -27.33 -9.19
C ILE A 40 -24.09 -26.64 -7.86
N CYS A 41 -25.00 -25.87 -7.27
CA CYS A 41 -24.80 -25.25 -5.96
C CYS A 41 -24.60 -26.31 -4.87
N SER A 42 -25.35 -27.40 -4.88
CA SER A 42 -25.20 -28.53 -3.96
C SER A 42 -23.85 -29.23 -4.14
N ILE A 43 -23.37 -29.42 -5.38
CA ILE A 43 -22.02 -29.94 -5.65
C ILE A 43 -20.96 -28.94 -5.17
N CYS A 44 -21.09 -27.65 -5.44
CA CYS A 44 -20.16 -26.62 -4.97
C CYS A 44 -20.12 -26.56 -3.43
N LEU A 45 -21.28 -26.64 -2.76
CA LEU A 45 -21.37 -26.71 -1.30
C LEU A 45 -20.80 -28.02 -0.76
N LYS A 46 -21.02 -29.16 -1.44
CA LYS A 46 -20.33 -30.42 -1.11
C LYS A 46 -18.83 -30.33 -1.33
N GLN A 47 -18.36 -29.61 -2.35
CA GLN A 47 -16.94 -29.43 -2.62
C GLN A 47 -16.29 -28.51 -1.59
N VAL A 48 -17.00 -27.47 -1.12
CA VAL A 48 -16.62 -26.66 0.04
C VAL A 48 -16.64 -27.51 1.32
N SER A 49 -17.67 -28.34 1.52
CA SER A 49 -17.78 -29.23 2.69
C SER A 49 -16.70 -30.32 2.71
N ILE A 50 -16.35 -30.90 1.56
CA ILE A 50 -15.25 -31.84 1.39
C ILE A 50 -13.91 -31.11 1.55
N ARG A 51 -13.79 -29.84 1.14
CA ARG A 51 -12.61 -29.00 1.40
C ARG A 51 -12.48 -28.58 2.87
N THR A 52 -13.58 -28.58 3.63
CA THR A 52 -13.55 -28.40 5.10
C THR A 52 -13.39 -29.73 5.87
N ASN A 53 -13.74 -30.87 5.28
CA ASN A 53 -13.62 -32.22 5.87
C ASN A 53 -12.43 -33.04 5.34
N GLY A 54 -11.62 -32.49 4.44
CA GLY A 54 -10.22 -32.87 4.38
C GLY A 54 -9.65 -32.47 5.73
N GLY A 55 -9.60 -33.42 6.66
CA GLY A 55 -9.05 -33.21 7.98
C GLY A 55 -7.76 -32.41 7.82
N LEU A 56 -7.63 -31.35 8.61
CA LEU A 56 -6.35 -30.74 8.90
C LEU A 56 -5.44 -31.92 9.25
N ILE A 57 -4.67 -32.40 8.28
CA ILE A 57 -3.38 -32.97 8.59
C ILE A 57 -2.72 -31.76 9.23
N ASN A 58 -2.75 -31.73 10.56
CA ASN A 58 -1.78 -30.99 11.32
C ASN A 58 -0.45 -31.60 10.90
N ILE A 59 0.03 -31.17 9.73
CA ILE A 59 1.44 -31.05 9.48
C ILE A 59 1.81 -30.02 10.55
N GLU A 60 2.05 -30.51 11.77
CA GLU A 60 3.09 -29.91 12.58
C GLU A 60 4.26 -29.90 11.62
N VAL A 61 4.45 -28.74 10.99
CA VAL A 61 5.65 -28.45 10.23
C VAL A 61 6.73 -28.70 11.25
N VAL A 62 7.34 -29.88 11.17
CA VAL A 62 8.49 -30.29 11.96
C VAL A 62 9.36 -29.05 11.96
N GLN A 63 9.52 -28.44 13.14
CA GLN A 63 10.21 -27.18 13.30
C GLN A 63 11.61 -27.39 12.75
N ARG A 64 11.83 -27.10 11.46
CA ARG A 64 13.18 -27.04 10.93
C ARG A 64 13.86 -25.97 11.76
N PRO A 65 14.94 -26.30 12.49
CA PRO A 65 15.79 -25.29 13.08
C PRO A 65 16.28 -24.48 11.89
N CYS A 66 15.73 -23.29 11.70
CA CYS A 66 16.25 -22.42 10.65
C CYS A 66 17.58 -21.90 11.15
N GLU A 67 18.56 -21.89 10.25
CA GLU A 67 19.85 -21.30 10.55
C GLU A 67 19.63 -19.80 10.79
N PRO A 68 19.93 -19.29 11.99
CA PRO A 68 19.73 -17.87 12.27
C PRO A 68 20.62 -17.08 11.30
N PRO A 69 20.10 -16.02 10.66
CA PRO A 69 20.92 -15.21 9.79
C PRO A 69 22.12 -14.67 10.56
N LYS A 70 23.27 -14.60 9.90
CA LYS A 70 24.48 -14.00 10.47
C LYS A 70 24.27 -12.50 10.58
N ILE A 71 23.80 -12.06 11.75
CA ILE A 71 23.58 -10.65 12.08
C ILE A 71 24.81 -10.12 12.81
N GLU A 72 25.35 -9.01 12.32
CA GLU A 72 26.50 -8.35 12.94
C GLU A 72 26.16 -7.85 14.36
N ALA A 73 27.15 -7.81 15.24
CA ALA A 73 26.92 -7.52 16.66
C ALA A 73 26.20 -6.18 16.91
N TRP A 74 26.52 -5.15 16.12
CA TRP A 74 25.90 -3.83 16.22
C TRP A 74 24.50 -3.76 15.61
N GLU A 75 24.14 -4.68 14.71
CA GLU A 75 22.80 -4.73 14.10
C GLU A 75 21.75 -5.35 15.03
N ARG A 76 22.18 -6.11 16.05
CA ARG A 76 21.28 -6.79 17.01
C ARG A 76 20.30 -5.86 17.72
N ALA A 77 20.66 -4.58 17.90
CA ALA A 77 19.78 -3.58 18.52
C ALA A 77 18.64 -3.10 17.61
N TYR A 78 18.73 -3.33 16.30
CA TYR A 78 17.79 -2.81 15.30
C TYR A 78 16.92 -3.91 14.66
N VAL A 79 17.01 -5.13 15.18
CA VAL A 79 16.28 -6.30 14.69
C VAL A 79 15.43 -6.91 15.80
N HIS A 80 14.27 -7.45 15.44
CA HIS A 80 13.43 -8.22 16.33
C HIS A 80 12.76 -9.38 15.59
N TYR A 81 12.21 -10.32 16.36
CA TYR A 81 11.49 -11.48 15.84
C TYR A 81 10.04 -11.41 16.32
N PRO A 82 9.15 -10.75 15.56
CA PRO A 82 7.77 -10.57 15.99
C PRO A 82 7.05 -11.91 16.09
N GLN A 83 6.22 -12.03 17.12
CA GLN A 83 5.34 -13.18 17.38
C GLN A 83 3.87 -12.71 17.33
N PRO A 84 3.31 -12.56 16.12
CA PRO A 84 1.94 -12.10 15.96
C PRO A 84 0.96 -13.05 16.63
N LYS A 85 -0.09 -12.49 17.25
CA LYS A 85 -1.20 -13.25 17.84
C LYS A 85 -2.25 -13.62 16.81
N THR A 86 -2.34 -12.84 15.74
CA THR A 86 -3.41 -12.94 14.73
C THR A 86 -3.11 -13.97 13.64
N PHE A 87 -1.85 -14.39 13.46
CA PHE A 87 -1.45 -15.41 12.48
C PHE A 87 -0.12 -16.07 12.87
N SER A 88 0.18 -17.24 12.30
CA SER A 88 1.51 -17.88 12.46
C SER A 88 2.46 -17.45 11.34
N ARG A 89 3.69 -17.08 11.71
CA ARG A 89 4.76 -16.77 10.74
C ARG A 89 5.38 -18.01 10.09
N ALA A 90 5.07 -19.23 10.55
CA ALA A 90 5.58 -20.50 10.03
C ALA A 90 7.05 -20.45 9.54
N GLU A 91 7.27 -20.51 8.22
CA GLU A 91 8.58 -20.47 7.55
C GLU A 91 9.37 -19.16 7.77
N CYS A 92 8.69 -18.05 8.04
CA CYS A 92 9.30 -16.73 8.28
C CYS A 92 9.76 -16.53 9.73
N ARG A 93 9.59 -17.51 10.62
CA ARG A 93 9.89 -17.36 12.07
C ARG A 93 11.34 -16.91 12.34
N CYS A 94 12.28 -17.36 11.51
CA CYS A 94 13.70 -17.03 11.64
C CYS A 94 14.13 -15.81 10.80
N ASN A 95 13.18 -15.11 10.16
CA ASN A 95 13.47 -13.87 9.45
C ASN A 95 13.31 -12.68 10.41
N PRO A 96 14.41 -12.00 10.77
CA PRO A 96 14.35 -10.81 11.60
C PRO A 96 13.63 -9.69 10.87
N VAL A 97 12.92 -8.89 11.63
CA VAL A 97 12.28 -7.66 11.16
C VAL A 97 13.09 -6.48 11.66
N ARG A 98 13.27 -5.47 10.82
CA ARG A 98 13.94 -4.21 11.16
C ARG A 98 12.93 -3.10 11.32
N TYR A 99 13.15 -2.25 12.31
CA TYR A 99 12.37 -1.03 12.48
C TYR A 99 12.96 0.10 11.64
N PHE A 100 12.09 0.93 11.06
CA PHE A 100 12.48 2.22 10.52
C PHE A 100 11.40 3.28 10.75
N ALA A 101 11.76 4.54 10.66
CA ALA A 101 10.81 5.64 10.65
C ALA A 101 11.20 6.62 9.55
N ILE A 102 10.19 7.15 8.87
CA ILE A 102 10.33 8.24 7.91
C ILE A 102 9.95 9.51 8.66
N LEU A 103 10.96 10.30 9.00
CA LEU A 103 10.79 11.65 9.48
C LEU A 103 10.82 12.59 8.27
N SER A 104 9.76 13.38 8.10
CA SER A 104 9.64 14.29 6.97
C SER A 104 8.88 15.54 7.35
N THR A 105 9.19 16.65 6.69
CA THR A 105 8.36 17.87 6.74
C THR A 105 7.11 17.70 5.89
N GLN A 106 6.15 18.62 6.04
CA GLN A 106 4.93 18.61 5.23
C GLN A 106 5.27 18.79 3.74
N ARG A 107 4.51 18.10 2.87
CA ARG A 107 4.62 18.23 1.39
C ARG A 107 5.98 17.83 0.80
N SER A 108 6.74 16.99 1.50
CA SER A 108 8.05 16.46 1.10
C SER A 108 8.01 15.28 0.10
N GLY A 109 6.84 14.88 -0.39
CA GLY A 109 6.69 13.65 -1.19
C GLY A 109 6.75 12.36 -0.37
N SER A 110 6.71 12.44 0.96
CA SER A 110 6.81 11.27 1.86
C SER A 110 5.68 10.24 1.68
N GLY A 111 4.48 10.66 1.26
CA GLY A 111 3.41 9.73 0.87
C GLY A 111 3.76 8.93 -0.40
N TRP A 112 4.40 9.57 -1.38
CA TRP A 112 4.84 8.89 -2.60
C TRP A 112 5.94 7.89 -2.25
N PHE A 113 6.90 8.32 -1.43
CA PHE A 113 7.99 7.46 -0.96
C PHE A 113 7.49 6.27 -0.12
N GLU A 114 6.51 6.48 0.76
CA GLU A 114 5.86 5.41 1.51
C GLU A 114 5.22 4.36 0.58
N THR A 115 4.44 4.79 -0.43
CA THR A 115 3.84 3.86 -1.38
C THR A 115 4.87 3.14 -2.25
N LEU A 116 5.99 3.80 -2.54
CA LEU A 116 7.12 3.21 -3.25
C LEU A 116 7.74 2.08 -2.42
N LEU A 117 8.00 2.30 -1.13
CA LEU A 117 8.51 1.27 -0.22
C LEU A 117 7.51 0.10 -0.06
N ASN A 118 6.22 0.40 0.07
CA ASN A 118 5.17 -0.62 0.19
C ASN A 118 4.95 -1.46 -1.08
N SER A 119 5.57 -1.11 -2.20
CA SER A 119 5.59 -1.99 -3.39
C SER A 119 6.59 -3.14 -3.25
N HIS A 120 7.50 -3.06 -2.29
CA HIS A 120 8.43 -4.14 -1.96
C HIS A 120 7.71 -5.21 -1.12
N SER A 121 7.85 -6.48 -1.50
CA SER A 121 7.18 -7.62 -0.84
C SER A 121 7.53 -7.78 0.65
N ASN A 122 8.80 -7.52 1.01
CA ASN A 122 9.31 -7.62 2.38
C ASN A 122 9.23 -6.32 3.21
N VAL A 123 8.60 -5.24 2.73
CA VAL A 123 8.53 -3.96 3.47
C VAL A 123 7.08 -3.62 3.80
N SER A 124 6.84 -3.15 5.02
CA SER A 124 5.56 -2.61 5.45
C SER A 124 5.74 -1.25 6.14
N SER A 125 5.50 -0.18 5.41
CA SER A 125 5.43 1.18 5.92
C SER A 125 3.98 1.56 6.19
N ASN A 126 3.68 1.95 7.42
CA ASN A 126 2.36 2.35 7.86
C ASN A 126 2.39 3.84 8.23
N GLY A 127 2.00 4.69 7.29
CA GLY A 127 1.95 6.13 7.50
C GLY A 127 0.71 6.61 8.24
N GLU A 128 0.83 7.76 8.89
CA GLU A 128 -0.32 8.52 9.44
C GLU A 128 -1.16 7.75 10.46
N ILE A 129 -0.58 6.74 11.12
CA ILE A 129 -1.27 5.94 12.15
C ILE A 129 -1.76 6.83 13.28
N PHE A 130 -0.99 7.84 13.67
CA PHE A 130 -1.37 8.76 14.74
C PHE A 130 -2.23 9.95 14.28
N SER A 131 -2.72 9.96 13.04
CA SER A 131 -3.69 10.95 12.57
C SER A 131 -5.02 10.86 13.33
N VAL A 132 -5.41 9.65 13.74
CA VAL A 132 -6.63 9.40 14.50
C VAL A 132 -6.42 9.81 15.95
N LYS A 133 -7.22 10.78 16.42
CA LYS A 133 -7.13 11.36 17.77
C LYS A 133 -7.08 10.32 18.89
N VAL A 134 -7.89 9.26 18.79
CA VAL A 134 -7.93 8.19 19.81
C VAL A 134 -6.57 7.51 19.96
N ARG A 135 -5.85 7.27 18.86
CA ARG A 135 -4.54 6.58 18.86
C ARG A 135 -3.41 7.41 19.50
N ARG A 136 -3.63 8.71 19.70
CA ARG A 136 -2.70 9.63 20.37
C ARG A 136 -3.30 10.30 21.62
N SER A 137 -4.34 9.70 22.18
CA SER A 137 -5.06 10.26 23.33
C SER A 137 -4.20 10.30 24.60
N ASN A 138 -3.36 9.29 24.79
CA ASN A 138 -2.41 9.18 25.90
C ASN A 138 -1.24 8.25 25.53
N ILE A 139 -0.21 8.23 26.38
CA ILE A 139 1.00 7.43 26.16
C ILE A 139 0.73 5.93 26.09
N SER A 140 -0.20 5.41 26.91
CA SER A 140 -0.55 3.98 26.92
C SER A 140 -1.13 3.56 25.57
N THR A 141 -2.06 4.34 25.00
CA THR A 141 -2.65 4.07 23.69
C THR A 141 -1.60 4.15 22.57
N ILE A 142 -0.65 5.09 22.66
CA ILE A 142 0.45 5.21 21.70
C ILE A 142 1.32 3.95 21.75
N VAL A 143 1.76 3.55 22.95
CA VAL A 143 2.60 2.35 23.16
C VAL A 143 1.88 1.11 22.68
N GLN A 144 0.60 0.91 23.05
CA GLN A 144 -0.20 -0.21 22.56
C GLN A 144 -0.32 -0.25 21.02
N THR A 145 -0.46 0.92 20.40
CA THR A 145 -0.51 1.02 18.94
C THR A 145 0.82 0.61 18.32
N LEU A 146 1.93 1.12 18.85
CA LEU A 146 3.28 0.77 18.41
C LEU A 146 3.56 -0.72 18.59
N ASP A 147 3.21 -1.30 19.74
CA ASP A 147 3.38 -2.72 20.02
C ASP A 147 2.66 -3.59 18.99
N ASN A 148 1.42 -3.25 18.62
CA ASN A 148 0.68 -3.99 17.61
C ASN A 148 1.35 -3.94 16.23
N ILE A 149 1.88 -2.78 15.85
CA ILE A 149 2.57 -2.59 14.56
C ILE A 149 3.87 -3.38 14.52
N TYR A 150 4.68 -3.22 15.56
CA TYR A 150 5.98 -3.86 15.67
C TYR A 150 5.88 -5.37 15.82
N ASN A 151 4.79 -5.89 16.42
CA ASN A 151 4.51 -7.32 16.46
C ASN A 151 3.80 -7.88 15.20
N LEU A 152 3.65 -7.07 14.14
CA LEU A 152 2.97 -7.43 12.89
C LEU A 152 1.47 -7.76 13.04
N ASP A 153 0.86 -7.44 14.17
CA ASP A 153 -0.57 -7.63 14.45
C ASP A 153 -1.45 -6.49 13.90
N TRP A 154 -0.85 -5.55 13.16
CA TRP A 154 -1.57 -4.49 12.48
C TRP A 154 -2.16 -4.96 11.14
N LEU A 155 -3.49 -4.85 11.01
CA LEU A 155 -4.22 -5.17 9.79
C LEU A 155 -3.96 -4.11 8.72
N THR A 156 -3.22 -4.48 7.69
CA THR A 156 -2.95 -3.66 6.50
C THR A 156 -3.72 -4.17 5.30
N SER A 157 -4.19 -3.27 4.43
CA SER A 157 -4.82 -3.62 3.15
C SER A 157 -3.85 -4.21 2.12
N ALA A 158 -2.54 -4.17 2.37
CA ALA A 158 -1.53 -4.76 1.50
C ALA A 158 -1.54 -6.30 1.60
N SER A 159 -1.68 -6.98 0.46
CA SER A 159 -1.50 -8.43 0.35
C SER A 159 -0.04 -8.76 0.63
N LYS A 160 0.24 -9.30 1.82
CA LYS A 160 1.58 -9.74 2.23
C LYS A 160 1.89 -11.05 1.51
N ASN A 161 2.37 -10.96 0.27
CA ASN A 161 2.68 -12.13 -0.53
C ASN A 161 3.99 -12.81 -0.09
N GLU A 162 4.80 -12.18 0.78
CA GLU A 162 6.08 -12.71 1.31
C GLU A 162 6.37 -12.26 2.76
N CYS A 163 7.47 -12.75 3.35
CA CYS A 163 7.89 -12.43 4.72
C CYS A 163 8.27 -10.95 4.89
N THR A 164 7.52 -10.20 5.72
CA THR A 164 7.93 -8.83 6.12
C THR A 164 9.26 -8.88 6.86
N ALA A 165 10.23 -8.07 6.41
CA ALA A 165 11.57 -7.91 6.95
C ALA A 165 11.87 -6.47 7.42
N ALA A 166 11.04 -5.49 7.05
CA ALA A 166 11.13 -4.12 7.56
C ALA A 166 9.75 -3.52 7.84
N VAL A 167 9.58 -2.88 9.00
CA VAL A 167 8.35 -2.17 9.39
C VAL A 167 8.68 -0.73 9.74
N GLY A 168 7.91 0.22 9.20
CA GLY A 168 8.14 1.62 9.54
C GLY A 168 6.92 2.51 9.58
N LEU A 169 7.13 3.71 10.12
CA LEU A 169 6.11 4.74 10.35
C LEU A 169 6.43 6.00 9.56
N LYS A 170 5.41 6.65 8.99
CA LYS A 170 5.53 8.01 8.45
C LYS A 170 4.83 8.99 9.37
N TRP A 171 5.57 9.95 9.91
CA TRP A 171 5.04 11.03 10.73
C TRP A 171 4.87 12.31 9.90
N MET A 172 3.66 12.88 9.88
CA MET A 172 3.37 14.17 9.24
C MET A 172 2.47 15.03 10.15
N LEU A 173 2.65 16.34 10.10
CA LEU A 173 1.71 17.31 10.69
C LEU A 173 0.62 17.62 9.64
N ASN A 174 -0.64 17.50 10.06
CA ASN A 174 -1.83 17.48 9.19
C ASN A 174 -1.99 18.76 8.34
N GLN A 175 -2.32 18.58 7.05
CA GLN A 175 -3.32 19.31 6.25
C GLN A 175 -3.12 18.97 4.75
N ALA A 176 -4.15 18.47 4.05
CA ALA A 176 -4.26 18.59 2.58
C ALA A 176 -5.60 18.06 2.04
N GLU A 177 -6.41 18.97 1.47
CA GLU A 177 -7.28 18.65 0.32
C GLU A 177 -7.56 19.87 -0.60
N ILE A 178 -7.33 21.11 -0.14
CA ILE A 178 -7.67 22.35 -0.89
C ILE A 178 -6.56 22.82 -1.88
N LEU A 179 -5.33 22.30 -1.77
CA LEU A 179 -4.13 22.96 -2.33
C LEU A 179 -3.79 22.65 -3.79
N ALA A 180 -4.51 21.76 -4.49
CA ALA A 180 -4.16 21.41 -5.88
C ALA A 180 -4.53 22.50 -6.91
N ARG A 181 -5.40 23.46 -6.55
CA ARG A 181 -5.83 24.57 -7.41
C ARG A 181 -5.50 25.95 -6.86
N TYR A 182 -4.99 26.03 -5.64
CA TYR A 182 -4.73 27.28 -4.95
C TYR A 182 -3.31 27.75 -5.24
N LYS A 183 -3.16 28.98 -5.74
CA LYS A 183 -1.88 29.69 -5.78
C LYS A 183 -1.82 30.58 -4.54
N PRO A 184 -0.97 30.28 -3.55
CA PRO A 184 -0.85 31.15 -2.39
C PRO A 184 -0.14 32.45 -2.76
N MET A 185 -0.49 33.53 -2.06
CA MET A 185 0.39 34.68 -1.89
C MET A 185 1.20 34.46 -0.62
N ILE A 186 2.54 34.47 -0.72
CA ILE A 186 3.44 34.17 0.39
C ILE A 186 3.91 35.47 1.02
N ASN A 187 3.82 35.57 2.35
CA ASN A 187 4.36 36.70 3.08
C ASN A 187 5.90 36.67 3.08
N THR A 188 6.52 37.51 2.25
CA THR A 188 7.97 37.58 2.04
C THR A 188 8.76 37.89 3.30
N THR A 189 8.18 38.67 4.23
CA THR A 189 8.82 39.00 5.50
C THR A 189 9.05 37.77 6.40
N LEU A 190 8.25 36.72 6.21
CA LEU A 190 8.31 35.49 7.00
C LEU A 190 9.06 34.35 6.31
N ILE A 191 9.44 34.48 5.03
CA ILE A 191 10.08 33.38 4.28
C ILE A 191 11.42 33.00 4.90
N ILE A 192 12.33 33.97 5.03
CA ILE A 192 13.67 33.75 5.60
C ILE A 192 13.61 33.19 7.03
N PRO A 193 12.84 33.76 7.98
CA PRO A 193 12.77 33.20 9.33
C PRO A 193 12.14 31.80 9.34
N ASN A 194 11.16 31.51 8.49
CA ASN A 194 10.59 30.16 8.38
C ASN A 194 11.59 29.15 7.82
N LEU A 195 12.35 29.51 6.76
CA LEU A 195 13.39 28.63 6.20
C LEU A 195 14.49 28.35 7.22
N ARG A 196 14.95 29.37 7.96
CA ARG A 196 15.90 29.20 9.07
C ARG A 196 15.36 28.25 10.13
N GLN A 197 14.08 28.40 10.50
CA GLN A 197 13.44 27.53 11.48
C GLN A 197 13.43 26.06 11.00
N VAL A 198 13.17 25.81 9.72
CA VAL A 198 13.21 24.47 9.13
C VAL A 198 14.63 23.88 9.16
N GLU A 199 15.65 24.67 8.84
CA GLU A 199 17.06 24.25 8.95
C GLU A 199 17.43 23.92 10.39
N GLU A 200 17.08 24.77 11.36
CA GLU A 200 17.34 24.54 12.79
C GLU A 200 16.64 23.29 13.31
N MET A 201 15.38 23.06 12.91
CA MET A 201 14.65 21.84 13.26
C MET A 201 15.32 20.59 12.66
N THR A 202 15.80 20.68 11.43
CA THR A 202 16.50 19.58 10.76
C THR A 202 17.82 19.27 11.45
N ALA A 203 18.62 20.29 11.77
CA ALA A 203 19.88 20.13 12.49
C ALA A 203 19.67 19.50 13.88
N LYS A 204 18.65 19.96 14.63
CA LYS A 204 18.28 19.36 15.93
C LYS A 204 17.85 17.91 15.77
N ALA A 205 17.05 17.58 14.76
CA ALA A 205 16.64 16.19 14.52
C ALA A 205 17.86 15.29 14.25
N LEU A 206 18.79 15.72 13.38
CA LEU A 206 20.02 14.97 13.11
C LEU A 206 20.89 14.81 14.36
N GLN A 207 20.95 15.83 15.21
CA GLN A 207 21.64 15.75 16.50
C GLN A 207 20.98 14.73 17.44
N TYR A 208 19.65 14.76 17.58
CA TYR A 208 18.91 13.80 18.41
C TYR A 208 19.06 12.36 17.93
N PHE A 209 19.18 12.15 16.62
CA PHE A 209 19.31 10.84 16.00
C PHE A 209 20.74 10.47 15.61
N ASN A 210 21.76 11.16 16.14
CA ASN A 210 23.16 10.92 15.77
C ASN A 210 23.66 9.50 16.09
N SER A 211 23.10 8.88 17.13
CA SER A 211 23.39 7.52 17.61
C SER A 211 22.46 6.47 17.00
N THR A 212 21.49 6.91 16.19
CA THR A 212 20.56 6.05 15.49
C THR A 212 20.95 5.98 14.03
N ARG A 213 20.88 4.78 13.45
CA ARG A 213 21.14 4.58 12.03
C ARG A 213 20.12 5.34 11.19
N HIS A 214 20.56 6.32 10.40
CA HIS A 214 19.70 7.14 9.55
C HIS A 214 20.35 7.42 8.20
N ILE A 215 19.52 7.75 7.21
CA ILE A 215 19.93 8.24 5.89
C ILE A 215 19.11 9.49 5.56
N ILE A 216 19.73 10.45 4.87
CA ILE A 216 19.05 11.67 4.41
C ILE A 216 18.69 11.46 2.94
N LEU A 217 17.42 11.71 2.62
CA LEU A 217 16.88 11.55 1.28
C LEU A 217 16.16 12.81 0.84
N TYR A 218 16.51 13.30 -0.34
CA TYR A 218 15.77 14.35 -1.03
C TYR A 218 14.91 13.72 -2.11
N TYR A 219 13.65 14.15 -2.21
CA TYR A 219 12.70 13.62 -3.20
C TYR A 219 13.26 13.78 -4.62
N GLU A 220 13.81 14.95 -4.90
CA GLU A 220 14.35 15.38 -6.18
C GLU A 220 15.50 14.49 -6.62
N ASP A 221 16.35 14.08 -5.68
CA ASP A 221 17.49 13.20 -5.94
C ASP A 221 17.05 11.79 -6.32
N ILE A 222 16.00 11.26 -5.70
CA ILE A 222 15.44 9.95 -6.03
C ILE A 222 14.80 9.98 -7.42
N ILE A 223 14.11 11.08 -7.76
CA ILE A 223 13.51 11.25 -9.09
C ILE A 223 14.57 11.38 -10.18
N LYS A 224 15.63 12.16 -9.92
CA LYS A 224 16.73 12.35 -10.87
C LYS A 224 17.58 11.09 -11.03
N ASN A 225 17.90 10.44 -9.92
CA ASN A 225 18.74 9.25 -9.90
C ASN A 225 18.06 8.12 -9.12
N ARG A 226 17.39 7.23 -9.85
CA ARG A 226 16.73 6.07 -9.26
C ARG A 226 17.67 5.07 -8.60
N THR A 227 18.99 5.12 -8.87
CA THR A 227 19.93 4.23 -8.18
C THR A 227 19.99 4.50 -6.68
N LYS A 228 19.61 5.69 -6.21
CA LYS A 228 19.49 5.99 -4.77
C LYS A 228 18.48 5.09 -4.05
N LEU A 229 17.53 4.49 -4.76
CA LEU A 229 16.61 3.50 -4.17
C LEU A 229 17.29 2.18 -3.83
N LEU A 230 18.44 1.88 -4.46
CA LEU A 230 19.26 0.74 -4.06
C LEU A 230 19.86 1.00 -2.68
N ASP A 231 20.40 2.19 -2.45
CA ASP A 231 20.93 2.59 -1.14
C ASP A 231 19.86 2.50 -0.03
N VAL A 232 18.60 2.82 -0.34
CA VAL A 232 17.47 2.68 0.58
C VAL A 232 17.16 1.21 0.88
N GLN A 233 17.17 0.34 -0.13
CA GLN A 233 16.92 -1.10 0.05
C GLN A 233 18.06 -1.77 0.83
N ASP A 234 19.30 -1.38 0.54
CA ASP A 234 20.50 -1.82 1.26
C ASP A 234 20.47 -1.31 2.71
N PHE A 235 20.05 -0.06 2.93
CA PHE A 235 19.78 0.45 4.27
C PHE A 235 18.74 -0.41 4.96
N LEU A 236 17.59 -0.72 4.35
CA LEU A 236 16.56 -1.55 4.98
C LEU A 236 16.96 -3.04 5.11
N ARG A 237 18.07 -3.47 4.49
CA ARG A 237 18.54 -4.86 4.40
C ARG A 237 17.48 -5.79 3.79
N VAL A 238 16.83 -5.30 2.73
CA VAL A 238 15.88 -6.08 1.94
C VAL A 238 16.48 -6.38 0.57
N PRO A 239 16.06 -7.47 -0.11
CA PRO A 239 16.51 -7.76 -1.46
C PRO A 239 16.25 -6.57 -2.39
N GLN A 240 17.13 -6.33 -3.36
CA GLN A 240 16.91 -5.26 -4.31
C GLN A 240 15.78 -5.64 -5.27
N MET A 241 14.79 -4.76 -5.40
CA MET A 241 13.63 -4.90 -6.29
C MET A 241 13.35 -3.57 -7.01
N ASP A 242 12.66 -3.66 -8.13
CA ASP A 242 12.15 -2.48 -8.85
C ASP A 242 10.89 -1.95 -8.14
N LEU A 243 11.03 -0.81 -7.46
CA LEU A 243 9.95 -0.20 -6.68
C LEU A 243 9.04 0.66 -7.55
N LYS A 244 7.73 0.58 -7.32
CA LYS A 244 6.72 1.30 -8.11
C LYS A 244 5.72 2.01 -7.20
N SER A 245 5.43 3.28 -7.52
CA SER A 245 4.33 4.02 -6.91
C SER A 245 3.34 4.46 -7.97
N ARG A 246 2.04 4.41 -7.62
CA ARG A 246 0.96 4.97 -8.44
C ARG A 246 0.68 6.44 -8.12
N GLN A 247 1.31 7.00 -7.09
CA GLN A 247 1.14 8.40 -6.74
C GLN A 247 1.84 9.30 -7.78
N VAL A 248 1.21 10.42 -8.09
CA VAL A 248 1.69 11.39 -9.07
C VAL A 248 1.96 12.74 -8.41
N LYS A 249 2.95 13.48 -8.92
CA LYS A 249 3.21 14.85 -8.49
C LYS A 249 1.96 15.69 -8.77
N ILE A 250 1.43 16.33 -7.72
CA ILE A 250 0.18 17.12 -7.79
C ILE A 250 0.42 18.44 -8.54
N HIS A 251 1.58 19.05 -8.33
CA HIS A 251 1.95 20.33 -8.93
C HIS A 251 2.87 20.10 -10.13
N LYS A 252 2.43 20.57 -11.31
CA LYS A 252 3.18 20.54 -12.58
C LYS A 252 3.50 21.98 -13.00
N GLY A 253 4.58 22.15 -13.75
CA GLY A 253 5.07 23.48 -14.17
C GLY A 253 6.10 24.07 -13.21
N SER A 254 6.59 25.27 -13.53
CA SER A 254 7.62 25.96 -12.74
C SER A 254 7.07 26.45 -11.40
N LEU A 255 7.96 26.67 -10.42
CA LEU A 255 7.59 27.28 -9.14
C LEU A 255 6.89 28.64 -9.31
N SER A 256 7.33 29.44 -10.29
CA SER A 256 6.71 30.71 -10.65
C SER A 256 5.25 30.61 -11.08
N GLN A 257 4.81 29.46 -11.61
CA GLN A 257 3.42 29.24 -11.97
C GLN A 257 2.55 28.84 -10.78
N GLN A 258 3.15 28.46 -9.65
CA GLN A 258 2.49 27.89 -8.48
C GLN A 258 2.23 28.91 -7.37
N VAL A 259 2.82 30.11 -7.45
CA VAL A 259 2.74 31.16 -6.42
C VAL A 259 2.35 32.48 -7.07
N GLU A 260 1.48 33.27 -6.41
CA GLU A 260 0.97 34.51 -7.00
C GLU A 260 2.03 35.62 -7.05
N ASN A 261 2.78 35.81 -5.97
CA ASN A 261 3.77 36.88 -5.83
C ASN A 261 5.21 36.39 -6.05
N TRP A 262 5.45 35.64 -7.13
CA TRP A 262 6.75 35.02 -7.42
C TRP A 262 7.90 36.03 -7.49
N ASP A 263 7.70 37.17 -8.14
CA ASP A 263 8.76 38.17 -8.32
C ASP A 263 9.24 38.75 -6.98
N ASP A 264 8.31 38.97 -6.04
CA ASP A 264 8.64 39.44 -4.69
C ASP A 264 9.48 38.42 -3.92
N ILE A 265 9.15 37.13 -4.07
CA ILE A 265 9.89 36.02 -3.44
C ILE A 265 11.30 35.93 -4.04
N GLN A 266 11.39 36.00 -5.36
CA GLN A 266 12.67 35.99 -6.07
C GLN A 266 13.55 37.16 -5.59
N ASN A 267 13.01 38.36 -5.49
CA ASN A 267 13.74 39.53 -4.99
C ASN A 267 14.15 39.37 -3.52
N THR A 268 13.31 38.74 -2.70
CA THR A 268 13.58 38.52 -1.26
C THR A 268 14.66 37.48 -1.03
N LEU A 269 14.70 36.41 -1.84
CA LEU A 269 15.66 35.31 -1.67
C LEU A 269 16.99 35.54 -2.39
N LYS A 270 17.02 36.39 -3.42
CA LYS A 270 18.23 36.71 -4.19
C LYS A 270 19.31 37.30 -3.28
N GLY A 271 20.54 36.77 -3.38
CA GLY A 271 21.67 37.18 -2.54
C GLY A 271 21.63 36.64 -1.10
N THR A 272 20.66 35.80 -0.77
CA THR A 272 20.59 35.11 0.53
C THR A 272 21.10 33.66 0.41
N PRO A 273 21.44 32.98 1.53
CA PRO A 273 21.80 31.56 1.51
C PRO A 273 20.69 30.65 0.91
N TYR A 274 19.46 31.16 0.89
CA TYR A 274 18.27 30.46 0.42
C TYR A 274 17.96 30.70 -1.06
N GLU A 275 18.81 31.44 -1.79
CA GLU A 275 18.64 31.70 -3.23
C GLU A 275 18.53 30.41 -4.05
N SER A 276 19.21 29.35 -3.62
CA SER A 276 19.15 28.01 -4.22
C SER A 276 17.73 27.44 -4.31
N PHE A 277 16.82 27.81 -3.38
CA PHE A 277 15.41 27.38 -3.40
C PHE A 277 14.60 27.99 -4.55
N LEU A 278 15.09 29.06 -5.20
CA LEU A 278 14.45 29.62 -6.41
C LEU A 278 14.70 28.77 -7.65
N HIS A 279 15.80 28.01 -7.65
CA HIS A 279 16.31 27.26 -8.78
C HIS A 279 16.14 25.75 -8.61
N SER A 280 15.72 25.31 -7.42
CA SER A 280 15.52 23.91 -7.09
C SER A 280 14.26 23.38 -7.77
N ASP A 281 14.40 23.03 -9.04
CA ASP A 281 14.01 21.67 -9.43
C ASP A 281 15.20 20.70 -9.33
N TYR A 282 16.48 21.13 -9.18
CA TYR A 282 17.61 20.19 -9.06
C TYR A 282 18.84 20.73 -8.29
N LYS A 283 19.28 19.92 -7.31
CA LYS A 283 20.52 19.94 -6.50
C LYS A 283 20.57 20.89 -5.28
N MET A 284 20.28 20.33 -4.11
CA MET A 284 21.12 20.49 -2.93
C MET A 284 21.92 19.20 -2.74
#